data_AF-T1C264-F1
#
_entry.id   AF-T1C264-F1
#
_cell.length_a   1.000
_cell.length_b   1.000
_cell.length_c   1.000
_cell.angle_alpha   90.00
_cell.angle_beta   90.00
_cell.angle_gamma   90.00
#
_symmetry.space_group_name_H-M   'P 1'
#
loop_
_entity.id
_entity.type
_entity.pdbx_description
1 polymer ?
#
loop_
_entity_poly.entity_id
_entity_poly.type
_entity_poly.pdbx_seq_one_letter_code
_entity_poly.pdbx_strand_id
1 'polypeptide(L)'
;MDDSHKRNGTETSAFGSPSRANHDSSKFYSSRLYEDFPRAENNVDFTENKVPETALDRVFCKSSEKMNEIPNNSIHLMVTSPPYNVGKLYDKDMSIAEYRNFLSDVWKEVYRVLVPVEELA
;
A
#
# COMPACT_ATOMS: atom_id res chain seq x y z
N MET A 1 -43.00 0.27 6.50
CA MET A 1 -42.67 0.30 5.07
C MET A 1 -41.58 1.33 4.91
N ASP A 2 -40.32 0.89 4.77
CA ASP A 2 -39.35 1.55 3.90
C ASP A 2 -38.22 0.54 3.66
N ASP A 3 -38.32 -0.19 2.54
CA ASP A 3 -37.25 -1.08 2.07
C ASP A 3 -36.13 -0.18 1.54
N SER A 4 -35.08 0.02 2.34
CA SER A 4 -33.87 0.66 1.86
C SER A 4 -33.24 -0.24 0.79
N HIS A 5 -33.55 0.01 -0.49
CA HIS A 5 -32.85 -0.62 -1.61
C HIS A 5 -31.37 -0.26 -1.51
N LYS A 6 -30.55 -1.16 -0.97
CA LYS A 6 -29.10 -1.10 -1.10
C LYS A 6 -28.80 -1.04 -2.60
N ARG A 7 -28.23 0.07 -3.06
CA ARG A 7 -27.72 0.18 -4.43
C ARG A 7 -26.57 -0.84 -4.54
N ASN A 8 -26.79 -1.89 -5.32
CA ASN A 8 -25.74 -2.86 -5.64
C ASN A 8 -24.57 -2.12 -6.30
N GLY A 9 -23.35 -2.60 -6.04
CA GLY A 9 -22.15 -2.09 -6.67
C GLY A 9 -22.20 -2.17 -8.19
N THR A 10 -21.28 -1.47 -8.85
CA THR A 10 -21.13 -1.53 -10.30
C THR A 10 -20.17 -2.64 -10.69
N GLU A 11 -20.25 -3.15 -11.91
CA GLU A 11 -19.25 -4.09 -12.44
C GLU A 11 -18.87 -3.68 -13.86
N THR A 12 -17.80 -4.26 -14.40
CA THR A 12 -17.32 -3.93 -15.74
C THR A 12 -18.35 -4.34 -16.81
N SER A 13 -18.91 -3.37 -17.52
CA SER A 13 -19.82 -3.61 -18.64
C SER A 13 -19.09 -4.16 -19.86
N ALA A 14 -19.80 -4.96 -20.66
CA ALA A 14 -19.30 -5.44 -21.95
C ALA A 14 -19.03 -4.30 -22.96
N PHE A 15 -19.70 -3.16 -22.84
CA PHE A 15 -19.54 -2.03 -23.75
C PHE A 15 -19.81 -0.67 -23.06
N GLY A 16 -19.11 0.37 -23.49
CA GLY A 16 -19.25 1.72 -22.95
C GLY A 16 -18.49 1.94 -21.63
N SER A 17 -18.88 2.97 -20.88
CA SER A 17 -18.26 3.32 -19.59
C SER A 17 -19.34 3.75 -18.59
N PRO A 18 -20.05 2.78 -17.99
CA PRO A 18 -21.05 3.05 -16.97
C PRO A 18 -20.39 3.53 -15.66
N SER A 19 -21.22 3.75 -14.64
CA SER A 19 -20.79 4.18 -13.30
C SER A 19 -19.75 3.24 -12.68
N ARG A 20 -18.94 3.77 -11.75
CA ARG A 20 -17.89 3.07 -10.99
C ARG A 20 -18.13 3.11 -9.47
N ALA A 21 -19.38 3.27 -9.04
CA ALA A 21 -19.71 3.27 -7.62
C ALA A 21 -19.60 1.84 -7.05
N ASN A 22 -18.83 1.67 -5.96
CA ASN A 22 -18.63 0.36 -5.30
C ASN A 22 -18.33 -0.75 -6.32
N HIS A 23 -17.29 -0.55 -7.15
CA HIS A 23 -17.07 -1.33 -8.37
C HIS A 23 -16.43 -2.68 -8.08
N ASP A 24 -17.11 -3.77 -8.44
CA ASP A 24 -16.56 -5.11 -8.46
C ASP A 24 -15.65 -5.30 -9.68
N SER A 25 -14.36 -5.45 -9.41
CA SER A 25 -13.31 -5.66 -10.42
C SER A 25 -12.90 -7.13 -10.56
N SER A 26 -13.55 -8.06 -9.86
CA SER A 26 -13.15 -9.48 -9.80
C SER A 26 -12.99 -10.06 -11.21
N LYS A 27 -14.00 -9.86 -12.07
CA LYS A 27 -13.96 -10.31 -13.48
C LYS A 27 -12.74 -9.81 -14.27
N PHE A 28 -12.25 -8.61 -14.00
CA PHE A 28 -11.08 -8.05 -14.66
C PHE A 28 -9.79 -8.73 -14.17
N TYR A 29 -9.63 -8.89 -12.87
CA TYR A 29 -8.46 -9.56 -12.27
C TYR A 29 -8.44 -11.07 -12.51
N SER A 30 -9.60 -11.72 -12.67
CA SER A 30 -9.71 -13.13 -13.10
C SER A 30 -9.49 -13.35 -14.61
N SER A 31 -9.21 -12.29 -15.38
CA SER A 31 -9.03 -12.42 -16.84
C SER A 31 -7.65 -12.99 -17.20
N ARG A 32 -7.53 -13.54 -18.42
CA ARG A 32 -6.26 -14.10 -18.94
C ARG A 32 -5.09 -13.12 -18.96
N LEU A 33 -5.34 -11.81 -18.86
CA LEU A 33 -4.29 -10.81 -18.73
C LEU A 33 -3.38 -11.07 -17.52
N TYR A 34 -3.95 -11.67 -16.46
CA TYR A 34 -3.26 -11.96 -15.20
C TYR A 34 -2.88 -13.44 -15.04
N GLU A 35 -3.05 -14.27 -16.07
CA GLU A 35 -2.80 -15.73 -15.98
C GLU A 35 -1.33 -16.05 -15.71
N ASP A 36 -0.41 -15.30 -16.33
CA ASP A 36 1.04 -15.48 -16.17
C ASP A 36 1.63 -14.63 -15.02
N PHE A 37 0.81 -13.84 -14.32
CA PHE A 37 1.30 -13.09 -13.16
C PHE A 37 1.52 -14.07 -12.01
N PRO A 38 2.64 -13.94 -11.28
CA PRO A 38 2.85 -14.74 -10.07
C PRO A 38 1.70 -14.46 -9.11
N ARG A 39 0.83 -15.44 -8.88
CA ARG A 39 -0.12 -15.38 -7.78
C ARG A 39 0.65 -15.41 -6.47
N ALA A 40 0.18 -14.65 -5.49
CA ALA A 40 0.70 -14.82 -4.13
C ALA A 40 0.56 -16.30 -3.75
N GLU A 41 1.60 -16.89 -3.17
CA GLU A 41 1.48 -18.25 -2.66
C GLU A 41 0.35 -18.29 -1.62
N ASN A 42 -0.53 -19.29 -1.68
CA ASN A 42 -1.66 -19.45 -0.74
C ASN A 42 -1.23 -19.67 0.74
N ASN A 43 0.07 -19.52 1.04
CA ASN A 43 0.70 -19.71 2.34
C ASN A 43 1.43 -18.45 2.84
N VAL A 44 1.03 -17.25 2.40
CA VAL A 44 1.48 -16.04 3.12
C VAL A 44 0.85 -16.08 4.51
N ASP A 45 1.69 -16.17 5.55
CA ASP A 45 1.25 -16.01 6.94
C ASP A 45 0.71 -14.58 7.12
N PHE A 46 -0.61 -14.44 6.93
CA PHE A 46 -1.31 -13.17 7.10
C PHE A 46 -1.43 -12.88 8.61
N THR A 47 -0.38 -12.27 9.14
CA THR A 47 -0.36 -11.76 10.50
C THR A 47 -0.51 -10.24 10.46
N GLU A 48 -1.63 -9.71 10.97
CA GLU A 48 -1.85 -8.28 11.20
C GLU A 48 -1.66 -7.94 12.69
N ASN A 49 -0.69 -7.09 13.01
CA ASN A 49 -0.44 -6.61 14.35
C ASN A 49 -1.17 -5.29 14.60
N LYS A 50 -1.69 -5.11 15.82
CA LYS A 50 -2.29 -3.83 16.23
C LYS A 50 -1.21 -2.76 16.38
N VAL A 51 -1.52 -1.56 15.89
CA VAL A 51 -0.72 -0.36 16.19
C VAL A 51 -0.92 0.00 17.67
N PRO A 52 0.17 0.21 18.45
CA PRO A 52 0.06 0.64 19.84
C PRO A 52 -0.65 1.99 19.95
N GLU A 53 -1.47 2.19 20.98
CA GLU A 53 -2.13 3.48 21.24
C GLU A 53 -1.10 4.63 21.38
N THR A 54 0.10 4.32 21.85
CA THR A 54 1.21 5.28 21.97
C THR A 54 1.78 5.74 20.63
N ALA A 55 1.37 5.13 19.51
CA ALA A 55 1.79 5.45 18.15
C ALA A 55 0.64 5.95 17.25
N LEU A 56 -0.62 5.84 17.67
CA LEU A 56 -1.78 6.35 16.94
C LEU A 56 -1.87 7.89 17.00
N ASP A 57 -2.18 8.52 15.87
CA ASP A 57 -2.35 9.97 15.73
C ASP A 57 -1.17 10.80 16.26
N ARG A 58 0.05 10.32 16.03
CA ARG A 58 1.28 10.98 16.49
C ARG A 58 2.22 11.34 15.35
N VAL A 59 2.98 12.41 15.57
CA VAL A 59 4.10 12.82 14.73
C VAL A 59 5.40 12.47 15.43
N PHE A 60 6.24 11.68 14.77
CA PHE A 60 7.56 11.30 15.26
C PHE A 60 8.63 12.11 14.54
N CYS A 61 9.39 12.95 15.26
CA CYS A 61 10.50 13.73 14.71
C CYS A 61 11.77 12.86 14.64
N LYS A 62 11.83 11.96 13.66
CA LYS A 62 12.90 10.97 13.46
C LYS A 62 13.13 10.68 11.98
N SER A 63 14.19 9.93 11.66
CA SER A 63 14.37 9.40 10.30
C SER A 63 13.39 8.26 10.03
N SER A 64 12.77 8.27 8.85
CA SER A 64 11.94 7.18 8.32
C SER A 64 12.75 5.93 7.96
N GLU A 65 14.08 6.00 7.98
CA GLU A 65 14.97 4.83 7.89
C GLU A 65 14.88 3.91 9.13
N LYS A 66 14.20 4.36 10.21
CA LYS A 66 14.00 3.59 11.45
C LYS A 66 12.63 3.90 12.08
N MET A 67 11.64 3.05 11.82
CA MET A 67 10.25 3.17 12.30
C MET A 67 9.97 2.20 13.47
N ASN A 68 10.85 2.15 14.47
CA ASN A 68 10.78 1.19 15.59
C ASN A 68 9.52 1.33 16.45
N GLU A 69 8.86 2.48 16.39
CA GLU A 69 7.58 2.78 17.05
C GLU A 69 6.41 2.01 16.45
N ILE A 70 6.56 1.53 15.21
CA ILE A 70 5.52 0.86 14.43
C ILE A 70 5.86 -0.64 14.35
N PRO A 71 4.99 -1.54 14.85
CA PRO A 71 5.20 -2.98 14.73
C PRO A 71 5.22 -3.45 13.28
N ASN A 72 5.82 -4.62 13.06
CA ASN A 72 5.73 -5.29 11.76
C ASN A 72 4.27 -5.53 11.39
N ASN A 73 3.93 -5.55 10.10
CA ASN A 73 2.62 -5.93 9.60
C ASN A 73 1.43 -5.22 10.30
N SER A 74 1.49 -3.90 10.45
CA SER A 74 0.47 -3.12 11.18
C SER A 74 -0.10 -1.95 10.38
N ILE A 75 0.49 -1.63 9.22
CA ILE A 75 0.12 -0.49 8.39
C ILE A 75 -0.48 -0.98 7.07
N HIS A 76 -1.62 -0.40 6.67
CA HIS A 76 -2.33 -0.79 5.45
C HIS A 76 -1.92 0.05 4.23
N LEU A 77 -1.47 1.28 4.47
CA LEU A 77 -1.11 2.22 3.41
C LEU A 77 0.05 3.09 3.88
N MET A 78 1.07 3.18 3.04
CA MET A 78 2.17 4.13 3.20
C MET A 78 2.09 5.18 2.09
N VAL A 79 2.13 6.45 2.48
CA VAL A 79 2.23 7.58 1.54
C VAL A 79 3.54 8.30 1.84
N THR A 80 4.38 8.45 0.83
CA THR A 80 5.69 9.07 0.98
C THR A 80 6.07 9.93 -0.22
N SER A 81 6.79 11.00 0.05
CA SER A 81 7.40 11.91 -0.93
C SER A 81 8.85 12.15 -0.52
N PRO A 82 9.76 11.17 -0.69
CA PRO A 82 11.14 11.31 -0.25
C PRO A 82 11.81 12.47 -1.00
N PRO A 83 12.88 13.07 -0.45
CA PRO A 83 13.69 14.05 -1.17
C PRO A 83 14.11 13.49 -2.52
N TYR A 84 14.02 14.28 -3.59
CA TYR A 84 14.29 13.80 -4.95
C TYR A 84 15.73 14.01 -5.40
N ASN A 85 16.59 14.59 -4.55
CA ASN A 85 17.99 14.88 -4.85
C ASN A 85 18.13 15.68 -6.17
N VAL A 86 17.32 16.73 -6.34
CA VAL A 86 17.26 17.56 -7.56
C VAL A 86 18.00 18.89 -7.40
N GLY A 87 18.87 18.99 -6.39
CA GLY A 87 19.71 20.15 -6.11
C GLY A 87 18.97 21.33 -5.47
N LYS A 88 17.87 21.07 -4.72
CA LYS A 88 17.24 22.12 -3.91
C LYS A 88 18.14 22.48 -2.72
N LEU A 89 17.97 23.69 -2.18
CA LEU A 89 18.77 24.17 -1.03
C LEU A 89 18.70 23.25 0.20
N TYR A 90 17.61 22.49 0.33
CA TYR A 90 17.38 21.54 1.41
C TYR A 90 17.74 20.09 1.06
N ASP A 91 18.11 19.81 -0.20
CA ASP A 91 18.58 18.49 -0.59
C ASP A 91 20.02 18.29 -0.10
N LYS A 92 20.35 17.07 0.31
CA LYS A 92 21.75 16.65 0.45
C LYS A 92 22.28 16.36 -0.93
N ASP A 93 23.50 16.78 -1.22
CA ASP A 93 24.21 16.42 -2.45
C ASP A 93 24.70 14.96 -2.36
N MET A 94 23.85 14.04 -2.82
CA MET A 94 24.12 12.60 -2.77
C MET A 94 24.49 12.07 -4.16
N SER A 95 25.48 11.16 -4.20
CA SER A 95 25.70 10.31 -5.37
C SER A 95 24.50 9.39 -5.60
N ILE A 96 24.40 8.82 -6.81
CA ILE A 96 23.31 7.89 -7.14
C ILE A 96 23.30 6.65 -6.22
N ALA A 97 24.48 6.20 -5.78
CA ALA A 97 24.61 5.06 -4.89
C ALA A 97 24.09 5.41 -3.48
N GLU A 98 24.47 6.57 -2.94
CA GLU A 98 23.99 7.05 -1.65
C GLU A 98 22.47 7.26 -1.66
N TYR A 99 21.94 7.87 -2.71
CA TYR A 99 20.50 8.10 -2.84
C TYR A 99 19.71 6.78 -2.90
N ARG A 100 20.18 5.80 -3.66
CA ARG A 100 19.55 4.47 -3.74
C ARG A 100 19.63 3.72 -2.42
N ASN A 101 20.74 3.82 -1.68
CA ASN A 101 20.87 3.21 -0.36
C ASN A 101 19.89 3.86 0.63
N PHE A 102 19.81 5.18 0.67
CA PHE A 102 18.84 5.91 1.48
C PHE A 102 17.39 5.47 1.19
N LEU A 103 16.99 5.44 -0.08
CA LEU A 103 15.66 4.97 -0.46
C LEU A 103 15.43 3.50 -0.07
N SER A 104 16.43 2.64 -0.30
CA SER A 104 16.34 1.23 0.06
C SER A 104 16.15 1.02 1.55
N ASP A 105 16.79 1.82 2.41
CA ASP A 105 16.67 1.69 3.86
C ASP A 105 15.29 2.14 4.35
N VAL A 106 14.74 3.22 3.76
CA VAL A 106 13.33 3.60 4.00
C VAL A 106 12.37 2.50 3.51
N TRP A 107 12.58 1.95 2.31
CA TRP A 107 11.69 0.93 1.76
C TRP A 107 11.71 -0.38 2.54
N LYS A 108 12.84 -0.77 3.14
CA LYS A 108 12.91 -1.93 4.04
C LYS A 108 12.00 -1.73 5.26
N GLU A 109 12.02 -0.54 5.85
CA GLU A 109 11.14 -0.22 6.98
C GLU A 109 9.67 -0.17 6.56
N VAL A 110 9.37 0.44 5.41
CA VAL A 110 8.01 0.43 4.84
C VAL A 110 7.51 -0.99 4.65
N TYR A 111 8.31 -1.85 3.99
CA TYR A 111 7.95 -3.25 3.77
C TYR A 111 7.73 -4.00 5.09
N ARG A 112 8.59 -3.79 6.08
CA ARG A 112 8.49 -4.40 7.40
C ARG A 112 7.16 -4.07 8.10
N VAL A 113 6.71 -2.82 8.04
CA VAL A 113 5.51 -2.37 8.75
C VAL A 113 4.22 -2.60 7.98
N LEU A 114 4.27 -2.75 6.66
CA LEU A 114 3.09 -3.01 5.84
C LEU A 114 2.51 -4.38 6.16
N VAL A 115 1.18 -4.47 6.26
CA VAL A 115 0.49 -5.75 6.31
C VAL A 115 0.81 -6.55 5.03
N PRO A 116 1.05 -7.87 5.13
CA PRO A 116 1.16 -8.73 3.96
C PRO A 116 -0.10 -8.58 3.10
N VAL A 117 0.05 -8.52 1.78
CA VAL A 117 -1.10 -8.48 0.89
C VAL A 117 -1.60 -9.92 0.73
N GLU A 118 -2.81 -10.21 1.19
CA GLU A 118 -3.55 -11.39 0.78
C GLU A 118 -4.22 -11.07 -0.57
N GLU A 119 -3.95 -11.88 -1.59
CA GLU A 119 -4.66 -11.75 -2.87
C GLU A 119 -6.09 -12.26 -2.66
N LEU A 120 -7.06 -11.35 -2.61
CA LEU A 120 -8.48 -11.70 -2.64
C LEU A 120 -8.77 -12.38 -3.98
N ALA A 121 -8.95 -13.71 -3.94
CA ALA A 121 -9.34 -14.55 -5.07
C ALA A 121 -10.70 -14.16 -5.67
#